data_AF-A0A8J7C4Y7-F1
#
_entry.id   AF-A0A8J7C4Y7-F1
#
_cell.length_a   1.000
_cell.length_b   1.000
_cell.length_c   1.000
_cell.angle_alpha   90.00
_cell.angle_beta   90.00
_cell.angle_gamma   90.00
#
_symmetry.space_group_name_H-M   'P 1'
#
loop_
_entity.id
_entity.type
_entity.pdbx_description
1 polymer ?
#
loop_
_entity_poly.entity_id
_entity_poly.type
_entity_poly.pdbx_seq_one_letter_code
_entity_poly.pdbx_strand_id
1 'polypeptide(L)'
;MTNSDSLLSGYQALVQNHASRFDPEIAALQQIVQARMQELRSREQALVEAQAVELKSITDALATDARCLLPTPEFRAFVQDFKQMSRSWYSNKPDVTIADDPTTWLLATLDLPIGLSNYQTQEDPDAYDDERTHILYSYSLSLRLGDTECRIEVPYKRTYNLNEHREDSLKEQIDFYIAGDVGGLLKKIKHPEAEIDQLTAEISVLVGYAKTLLALTPRTASFEYTSM
;
A
#
# COMPACT_ATOMS: atom_id res chain seq x y z
N MET A 1 22.31 -24.92 -60.57
CA MET A 1 22.65 -24.90 -59.13
C MET A 1 22.63 -23.45 -58.69
N THR A 2 21.64 -23.06 -57.88
CA THR A 2 21.61 -21.73 -57.26
C THR A 2 22.80 -21.63 -56.33
N ASN A 3 23.70 -20.69 -56.59
CA ASN A 3 24.94 -20.54 -55.82
C ASN A 3 24.59 -20.08 -54.40
N SER A 4 25.03 -20.81 -53.37
CA SER A 4 24.69 -20.55 -51.96
C SER A 4 25.01 -19.11 -51.54
N ASP A 5 26.04 -18.50 -52.13
CA ASP A 5 26.42 -17.11 -51.90
C ASP A 5 25.34 -16.10 -52.34
N SER A 6 24.63 -16.40 -53.42
CA SER A 6 23.53 -15.58 -53.95
C SER A 6 22.29 -15.66 -53.04
N LEU A 7 22.01 -16.84 -52.48
CA LEU A 7 20.91 -17.05 -51.53
C LEU A 7 21.19 -16.36 -50.18
N LEU A 8 22.41 -16.47 -49.65
CA LEU A 8 22.79 -15.82 -48.40
C LEU A 8 22.80 -14.28 -48.53
N SER A 9 23.29 -13.76 -49.66
CA SER A 9 23.25 -12.32 -49.95
C SER A 9 21.81 -11.81 -50.06
N GLY A 10 20.92 -12.57 -50.71
CA GLY A 10 19.49 -12.25 -50.79
C GLY A 10 18.79 -12.25 -49.42
N TYR A 11 19.12 -13.22 -48.56
CA TYR A 11 18.60 -13.27 -47.19
C TYR A 11 19.08 -12.08 -46.35
N GLN A 12 20.37 -11.73 -46.41
CA GLN A 12 20.91 -10.57 -45.70
C GLN A 12 20.27 -9.26 -46.16
N ALA A 13 20.03 -9.09 -47.46
CA ALA A 13 19.31 -7.93 -47.98
C ALA A 13 17.86 -7.88 -47.47
N LEU A 14 17.20 -9.04 -47.33
CA LEU A 14 15.85 -9.13 -46.78
C LEU A 14 15.81 -8.79 -45.28
N VAL A 15 16.78 -9.27 -44.50
CA VAL A 15 16.93 -8.92 -43.07
C VAL A 15 17.21 -7.42 -42.91
N GLN A 16 18.10 -6.84 -43.72
CA GLN A 16 18.39 -5.40 -43.69
C GLN A 16 17.17 -4.57 -44.10
N ASN A 17 16.42 -5.01 -45.12
CA ASN A 17 15.21 -4.32 -45.54
C ASN A 17 14.13 -4.37 -44.44
N HIS A 18 13.92 -5.54 -43.84
CA HIS A 18 13.01 -5.70 -42.70
C HIS A 18 13.40 -4.78 -41.55
N ALA A 19 14.65 -4.83 -41.09
CA ALA A 19 15.16 -3.96 -40.02
C ALA A 19 14.97 -2.47 -40.37
N SER A 20 15.34 -2.05 -41.59
CA SER A 20 15.22 -0.65 -42.02
C SER A 20 13.78 -0.12 -42.08
N ARG A 21 12.79 -1.01 -42.20
CA ARG A 21 11.37 -0.67 -42.22
C ARG A 21 10.73 -0.76 -40.84
N PHE A 22 11.04 -1.81 -40.09
CA PHE A 22 10.40 -2.11 -38.81
C PHE A 22 11.07 -1.43 -37.62
N ASP A 23 12.40 -1.34 -37.58
CA ASP A 23 13.11 -0.76 -36.43
C ASP A 23 12.72 0.70 -36.18
N PRO A 24 12.54 1.56 -37.21
CA PRO A 24 12.03 2.92 -37.00
C PRO A 24 10.61 2.96 -36.44
N GLU A 25 9.73 2.04 -36.86
CA GLU A 25 8.35 1.95 -36.36
C GLU A 25 8.32 1.50 -34.88
N ILE A 26 9.15 0.51 -34.53
CA ILE A 26 9.32 0.06 -33.14
C ILE A 26 9.90 1.19 -32.28
N ALA A 27 10.93 1.89 -32.76
CA ALA A 27 11.54 3.01 -32.03
C ALA A 27 10.54 4.16 -31.83
N ALA A 28 9.74 4.48 -32.85
CA ALA A 28 8.68 5.49 -32.74
C ALA A 28 7.61 5.08 -31.71
N LEU A 29 7.18 3.81 -31.73
CA LEU A 29 6.24 3.29 -30.73
C LEU A 29 6.82 3.37 -29.31
N GLN A 30 8.08 2.99 -29.13
CA GLN A 30 8.77 3.09 -27.84
C GLN A 30 8.81 4.53 -27.33
N GLN A 31 9.10 5.50 -28.20
CA GLN A 31 9.08 6.92 -27.84
C GLN A 31 7.68 7.41 -27.43
N ILE A 32 6.63 6.98 -28.15
CA ILE A 32 5.25 7.32 -27.81
C ILE A 32 4.89 6.76 -26.43
N VAL A 33 5.20 5.49 -26.18
CA VAL A 33 4.92 4.83 -24.89
C VAL A 33 5.68 5.53 -23.76
N GLN A 34 6.97 5.82 -23.94
CA GLN A 34 7.77 6.54 -22.96
C GLN A 34 7.19 7.92 -22.65
N ALA A 35 6.82 8.69 -23.68
CA ALA A 35 6.23 10.01 -23.51
C ALA A 35 4.89 9.96 -22.74
N ARG A 36 4.03 8.99 -23.08
CA ARG A 36 2.74 8.79 -22.38
C ARG A 36 2.92 8.35 -20.94
N MET A 37 3.87 7.46 -20.67
CA MET A 37 4.20 7.05 -19.30
C MET A 37 4.71 8.24 -18.47
N GLN A 38 5.55 9.10 -19.05
CA GLN A 38 6.03 10.29 -18.37
C GLN A 38 4.90 11.30 -18.09
N GLU A 39 3.99 11.49 -19.04
CA GLU A 39 2.80 12.34 -18.86
C GLU A 39 1.89 11.82 -17.74
N LEU A 40 1.61 10.51 -17.72
CA LEU A 40 0.80 9.86 -16.68
C LEU A 40 1.44 10.01 -15.30
N ARG A 41 2.75 9.73 -15.19
CA ARG A 41 3.50 9.92 -13.93
C ARG A 41 3.45 11.37 -13.45
N SER A 42 3.58 12.34 -14.36
CA SER A 42 3.53 13.75 -13.99
C SER A 42 2.15 14.18 -13.49
N ARG A 43 1.08 13.66 -14.09
CA ARG A 43 -0.30 13.90 -13.64
C ARG A 43 -0.60 13.24 -12.30
N GLU A 44 -0.16 11.99 -12.12
CA GLU A 44 -0.28 11.28 -10.85
C GLU A 44 0.44 12.06 -9.74
N GLN A 45 1.67 12.48 -9.99
CA GLN A 45 2.45 13.28 -9.04
C GLN A 45 1.72 14.57 -8.63
N ALA A 46 1.15 15.31 -9.60
CA ALA A 46 0.38 16.53 -9.30
C ALA A 46 -0.87 16.25 -8.45
N LEU A 47 -1.55 15.12 -8.67
CA LEU A 47 -2.70 14.70 -7.86
C LEU A 47 -2.27 14.32 -6.44
N VAL A 48 -1.17 13.59 -6.29
CA VAL A 48 -0.59 13.23 -4.99
C VAL A 48 -0.21 14.48 -4.21
N GLU A 49 0.43 15.47 -4.85
CA GLU A 49 0.79 16.74 -4.22
C GLU A 49 -0.43 17.54 -3.76
N ALA A 50 -1.47 17.64 -4.60
CA ALA A 50 -2.71 18.31 -4.23
C ALA A 50 -3.41 17.62 -3.05
N GLN A 51 -3.43 16.29 -3.04
CA GLN A 51 -3.99 15.50 -1.94
C GLN A 51 -3.18 15.64 -0.66
N ALA A 52 -1.84 15.73 -0.74
CA ALA A 52 -0.98 15.94 0.41
C ALA A 52 -1.29 17.26 1.14
N VAL A 53 -1.68 18.32 0.41
CA VAL A 53 -2.12 19.59 1.01
C VAL A 53 -3.40 19.41 1.81
N GLU A 54 -4.40 18.72 1.27
CA GLU A 54 -5.66 18.46 1.95
C GLU A 54 -5.48 17.53 3.17
N LEU A 55 -4.67 16.48 3.01
CA LEU A 55 -4.35 15.54 4.07
C LEU A 55 -3.52 16.18 5.19
N LYS A 56 -2.84 17.30 4.95
CA LYS A 56 -1.96 17.93 5.95
C LYS A 56 -2.69 18.20 7.26
N SER A 57 -3.92 18.73 7.17
CA SER A 57 -4.74 19.01 8.35
C SER A 57 -5.06 17.75 9.16
N ILE A 58 -5.31 16.63 8.47
CA ILE A 58 -5.55 15.33 9.07
C ILE A 58 -4.26 14.79 9.67
N THR A 59 -3.14 14.80 8.94
CA THR A 59 -1.86 14.30 9.44
C THR A 59 -1.37 15.08 10.66
N ASP A 60 -1.58 16.38 10.71
CA ASP A 60 -1.20 17.23 11.86
C ASP A 60 -2.06 16.88 13.08
N ALA A 61 -3.36 16.61 12.89
CA ALA A 61 -4.25 16.15 13.96
C ALA A 61 -3.83 14.76 14.47
N LEU A 62 -3.53 13.82 13.57
CA LEU A 62 -3.08 12.47 13.92
C LEU A 62 -1.72 12.45 14.63
N ALA A 63 -0.80 13.35 14.25
CA ALA A 63 0.50 13.49 14.89
C ALA A 63 0.38 14.02 16.34
N THR A 64 -0.66 14.80 16.61
CA THR A 64 -0.97 15.31 17.94
C THR A 64 -1.62 14.22 18.79
N ASP A 65 -2.76 13.71 18.36
CA ASP A 65 -3.44 12.59 19.01
C ASP A 65 -4.46 11.95 18.05
N ALA A 66 -4.13 10.77 17.52
CA ALA A 66 -4.96 9.99 16.61
C ALA A 66 -6.31 9.58 17.22
N ARG A 67 -6.49 9.70 18.55
CA ARG A 67 -7.79 9.50 19.19
C ARG A 67 -8.84 10.54 18.77
N CYS A 68 -8.44 11.61 18.08
CA CYS A 68 -9.38 12.52 17.41
C CYS A 68 -10.31 11.81 16.41
N LEU A 69 -9.94 10.61 15.95
CA LEU A 69 -10.76 9.77 15.07
C LEU A 69 -11.84 8.95 15.82
N LEU A 70 -11.68 8.68 17.12
CA LEU A 70 -12.63 7.83 17.87
C LEU A 70 -14.09 8.27 17.79
N PRO A 71 -14.42 9.58 17.89
CA PRO A 71 -15.81 10.03 17.83
C PRO A 71 -16.36 10.16 16.41
N THR A 72 -15.56 9.94 15.36
CA THR A 72 -16.02 10.18 13.98
C THR A 72 -16.96 9.08 13.50
N PRO A 73 -18.01 9.43 12.74
CA PRO A 73 -18.92 8.42 12.17
C PRO A 73 -18.20 7.50 11.18
N GLU A 74 -17.19 8.02 10.45
CA GLU A 74 -16.41 7.25 9.49
C GLU A 74 -15.58 6.16 10.17
N PHE A 75 -14.97 6.46 11.33
CA PHE A 75 -14.21 5.45 12.07
C PHE A 75 -15.12 4.40 12.69
N ARG A 76 -16.28 4.80 13.21
CA ARG A 76 -17.28 3.86 13.72
C ARG A 76 -17.78 2.91 12.63
N ALA A 77 -18.07 3.42 11.43
CA ALA A 77 -18.45 2.61 10.28
C ALA A 77 -17.34 1.63 9.91
N PHE A 78 -16.09 2.11 9.84
CA PHE A 78 -14.93 1.27 9.58
C PHE A 78 -14.78 0.13 10.60
N VAL A 79 -15.00 0.37 11.89
CA VAL A 79 -14.92 -0.68 12.92
C VAL A 79 -15.97 -1.76 12.70
N GLN A 80 -17.18 -1.39 12.28
CA GLN A 80 -18.23 -2.37 11.94
C GLN A 80 -17.83 -3.23 10.75
N ASP A 81 -17.31 -2.62 9.70
CA ASP A 81 -16.84 -3.33 8.51
C ASP A 81 -15.65 -4.24 8.86
N PHE A 82 -14.69 -3.74 9.63
CA PHE A 82 -13.53 -4.48 10.11
C PHE A 82 -13.93 -5.75 10.85
N LYS A 83 -14.94 -5.69 11.73
CA LYS A 83 -15.42 -6.86 12.46
C LYS A 83 -15.98 -7.95 11.52
N GLN A 84 -16.62 -7.54 10.43
CA GLN A 84 -17.22 -8.45 9.44
C GLN A 84 -16.20 -9.04 8.45
N MET A 85 -15.01 -8.45 8.33
CA MET A 85 -13.97 -8.98 7.43
C MET A 85 -13.57 -10.40 7.81
N SER A 86 -13.51 -11.30 6.83
CA SER A 86 -12.99 -12.65 7.03
C SER A 86 -11.47 -12.63 7.15
N ARG A 87 -10.93 -13.51 7.97
CA ARG A 87 -9.52 -13.88 7.96
C ARG A 87 -9.31 -14.98 6.93
N SER A 88 -8.12 -15.06 6.33
CA SER A 88 -7.80 -16.25 5.54
C SER A 88 -7.78 -17.50 6.41
N TRP A 89 -8.08 -18.62 5.77
CA TRP A 89 -8.20 -19.96 6.36
C TRP A 89 -6.95 -20.46 7.11
N TYR A 90 -5.80 -19.83 6.92
CA TYR A 90 -4.54 -20.18 7.60
C TYR A 90 -4.21 -19.29 8.81
N SER A 91 -5.01 -18.25 9.10
CA SER A 91 -4.82 -17.44 10.30
C SER A 91 -5.44 -18.11 11.52
N ASN A 92 -4.60 -18.70 12.37
CA ASN A 92 -5.02 -19.33 13.64
C ASN A 92 -5.15 -18.32 14.80
N LYS A 93 -5.13 -17.01 14.53
CA LYS A 93 -5.27 -16.02 15.59
C LYS A 93 -6.71 -16.01 16.11
N PRO A 94 -6.93 -15.95 17.43
CA PRO A 94 -8.26 -15.73 17.99
C PRO A 94 -8.78 -14.36 17.54
N ASP A 95 -10.09 -14.25 17.30
CA ASP A 95 -10.70 -12.95 17.02
C ASP A 95 -10.55 -12.04 18.23
N VAL A 96 -10.03 -10.84 18.01
CA VAL A 96 -9.94 -9.87 19.10
C VAL A 96 -11.32 -9.25 19.29
N THR A 97 -11.80 -9.29 20.53
CA THR A 97 -13.10 -8.72 20.90
C THR A 97 -12.96 -7.22 21.12
N ILE A 98 -13.26 -6.43 20.09
CA ILE A 98 -13.35 -4.97 20.19
C ILE A 98 -14.81 -4.52 20.29
N ALA A 99 -15.07 -3.54 21.15
CA ALA A 99 -16.40 -2.96 21.33
C ALA A 99 -16.85 -2.18 20.08
N ASP A 100 -18.16 -2.07 19.87
CA ASP A 100 -18.73 -1.42 18.68
C ASP A 100 -18.51 0.09 18.64
N ASP A 101 -18.50 0.74 19.80
CA ASP A 101 -18.30 2.17 19.94
C ASP A 101 -16.85 2.48 20.33
N PRO A 102 -16.03 3.02 19.42
CA PRO A 102 -14.62 3.28 19.69
C PRO A 102 -14.35 4.31 20.78
N THR A 103 -15.37 5.11 21.13
CA THR A 103 -15.28 6.07 22.24
C THR A 103 -15.28 5.41 23.62
N THR A 104 -15.68 4.13 23.70
CA THR A 104 -15.75 3.35 24.95
C THR A 104 -14.54 2.44 25.16
N TRP A 105 -13.64 2.39 24.18
CA TRP A 105 -12.46 1.55 24.19
C TRP A 105 -11.47 1.97 25.30
N LEU A 106 -10.63 1.03 25.71
CA LEU A 106 -9.61 1.28 26.73
C LEU A 106 -8.63 2.37 26.28
N LEU A 107 -8.29 2.44 24.99
CA LEU A 107 -7.40 3.47 24.44
C LEU A 107 -7.92 4.90 24.65
N ALA A 108 -9.23 5.09 24.77
CA ALA A 108 -9.84 6.40 24.98
C ALA A 108 -9.54 6.94 26.39
N THR A 109 -9.19 6.04 27.32
CA THR A 109 -8.89 6.35 28.72
C THR A 109 -7.41 6.53 29.00
N LEU A 110 -6.54 6.30 28.02
CA LEU A 110 -5.10 6.45 28.19
C LEU A 110 -4.71 7.91 28.52
N ASP A 111 -3.84 8.09 29.49
CA ASP A 111 -3.31 9.43 29.81
C ASP A 111 -2.34 9.94 28.72
N LEU A 112 -1.69 9.02 28.02
CA LEU A 112 -0.69 9.34 27.00
C LEU A 112 -1.36 9.55 25.63
N PRO A 113 -0.97 10.61 24.88
CA PRO A 113 -1.45 10.80 23.51
C PRO A 113 -0.90 9.71 22.58
N ILE A 114 -1.70 9.36 21.57
CA ILE A 114 -1.34 8.41 20.52
C ILE A 114 -0.97 9.21 19.28
N GLY A 115 0.30 9.51 19.07
CA GLY A 115 0.76 10.24 17.90
C GLY A 115 1.03 9.31 16.72
N LEU A 116 0.53 9.66 15.53
CA LEU A 116 0.88 9.01 14.27
C LEU A 116 1.51 10.02 13.33
N SER A 117 2.73 9.74 12.85
CA SER A 117 3.50 10.71 12.06
C SER A 117 4.45 10.04 11.08
N ASN A 118 5.29 10.83 10.39
CA ASN A 118 6.32 10.37 9.46
C ASN A 118 5.78 9.39 8.40
N TYR A 119 4.61 9.71 7.86
CA TYR A 119 3.97 8.92 6.82
C TYR A 119 4.81 8.93 5.55
N GLN A 120 5.26 7.75 5.14
CA GLN A 120 6.09 7.57 3.97
C GLN A 120 5.65 6.34 3.19
N THR A 121 5.63 6.48 1.87
CA THR A 121 5.51 5.37 0.94
C THR A 121 6.87 5.16 0.29
N GLN A 122 7.31 3.91 0.24
CA GLN A 122 8.53 3.52 -0.46
C GLN A 122 8.24 2.37 -1.42
N GLU A 123 8.87 2.41 -2.58
CA GLU A 123 8.92 1.29 -3.51
C GLU A 123 9.94 0.28 -2.98
N ASP A 124 9.62 -1.01 -3.04
CA ASP A 124 10.59 -2.08 -2.81
C ASP A 124 11.13 -2.54 -4.18
N PRO A 125 12.31 -2.06 -4.60
CA PRO A 125 12.87 -2.37 -5.91
C PRO A 125 13.35 -3.83 -6.04
N ASP A 126 13.50 -4.53 -4.90
CA ASP A 126 14.03 -5.89 -4.82
C ASP A 126 12.93 -6.93 -4.54
N ALA A 127 11.66 -6.50 -4.53
CA ALA A 127 10.54 -7.38 -4.31
C ALA A 127 10.50 -8.51 -5.33
N TYR A 128 10.44 -9.74 -4.83
CA TYR A 128 10.39 -10.93 -5.67
C TYR A 128 9.08 -10.96 -6.46
N ASP A 129 9.18 -10.69 -7.76
CA ASP A 129 8.09 -10.77 -8.72
C ASP A 129 8.61 -11.43 -10.01
N ASP A 130 8.68 -12.77 -9.98
CA ASP A 130 9.11 -13.58 -11.11
C ASP A 130 8.14 -13.51 -12.30
N GLU A 131 6.88 -13.19 -12.04
CA GLU A 131 5.85 -12.98 -13.07
C GLU A 131 5.74 -11.52 -13.55
N ARG A 132 6.46 -10.57 -12.92
CA ARG A 132 6.43 -9.13 -13.20
C ARG A 132 5.01 -8.53 -13.19
N THR A 133 4.13 -9.05 -12.33
CA THR A 133 2.72 -8.68 -12.26
C THR A 133 2.46 -7.43 -11.41
N HIS A 134 3.41 -7.03 -10.56
CA HIS A 134 3.24 -5.94 -9.61
C HIS A 134 4.55 -5.21 -9.27
N ILE A 135 4.40 -4.03 -8.67
CA ILE A 135 5.49 -3.40 -7.93
C ILE A 135 5.07 -3.44 -6.46
N LEU A 136 5.90 -4.01 -5.60
CA LEU A 136 5.66 -3.99 -4.17
C LEU A 136 6.03 -2.61 -3.64
N TYR A 137 5.12 -2.04 -2.86
CA TYR A 137 5.38 -0.86 -2.07
C TYR A 137 5.26 -1.23 -0.60
N SER A 138 5.90 -0.45 0.24
CA SER A 138 5.55 -0.45 1.65
C SER A 138 5.13 0.95 2.08
N TYR A 139 4.17 0.94 2.99
CA TYR A 139 3.76 2.10 3.73
C TYR A 139 4.44 2.04 5.09
N SER A 140 5.01 3.15 5.54
CA SER A 140 5.54 3.25 6.89
C SER A 140 5.04 4.49 7.61
N LEU A 141 4.88 4.35 8.92
CA LEU A 141 4.55 5.44 9.84
C LEU A 141 5.30 5.27 11.15
N SER A 142 5.41 6.36 11.89
CA SER A 142 5.82 6.37 13.28
C SER A 142 4.60 6.37 14.19
N LEU A 143 4.50 5.37 15.07
CA LEU A 143 3.55 5.36 16.19
C LEU A 143 4.28 5.81 17.45
N ARG A 144 3.77 6.85 18.10
CA ARG A 144 4.30 7.42 19.34
C ARG A 144 3.27 7.30 20.47
N LEU A 145 3.72 6.77 21.61
CA LEU A 145 3.00 6.74 22.88
C LEU A 145 3.86 7.44 23.93
N GLY A 146 3.47 8.65 24.33
CA GLY A 146 4.32 9.51 25.18
C GLY A 146 5.67 9.80 24.53
N ASP A 147 6.77 9.51 25.22
CA ASP A 147 8.14 9.73 24.72
C ASP A 147 8.71 8.54 23.93
N THR A 148 7.93 7.47 23.75
CA THR A 148 8.39 6.27 23.06
C THR A 148 7.75 6.15 21.69
N GLU A 149 8.57 5.85 20.69
CA GLU A 149 8.15 5.69 19.30
C GLU A 149 8.58 4.32 18.76
N CYS A 150 7.75 3.75 17.88
CA CYS A 150 8.11 2.65 16.99
C CYS A 150 7.74 2.98 15.54
N ARG A 151 8.49 2.40 14.59
CA ARG A 151 8.17 2.46 13.17
C ARG A 151 7.31 1.24 12.83
N ILE A 152 6.19 1.45 12.16
CA ILE A 152 5.31 0.43 11.64
C ILE A 152 5.46 0.43 10.13
N GLU A 153 5.69 -0.75 9.53
CA GLU A 153 5.83 -0.91 8.09
C GLU A 153 4.84 -1.97 7.59
N VAL A 154 3.93 -1.55 6.72
CA VAL A 154 2.88 -2.39 6.14
C VAL A 154 3.10 -2.48 4.63
N PRO A 155 3.41 -3.67 4.09
CA PRO A 155 3.52 -3.85 2.66
C PRO A 155 2.15 -3.71 1.98
N TYR A 156 2.16 -3.25 0.74
CA TYR A 156 1.01 -3.30 -0.15
C TYR A 156 1.47 -3.40 -1.60
N LYS A 157 0.72 -4.13 -2.41
CA LYS A 157 1.06 -4.33 -3.82
C LYS A 157 0.35 -3.29 -4.68
N ARG A 158 1.09 -2.64 -5.58
CA ARG A 158 0.48 -1.98 -6.74
C ARG A 158 0.53 -2.96 -7.91
N THR A 159 -0.55 -3.72 -8.05
CA THR A 159 -0.69 -4.69 -9.15
C THR A 159 -1.17 -3.97 -10.40
N TYR A 160 -0.45 -4.15 -11.51
CA TYR A 160 -0.84 -3.64 -12.83
C TYR A 160 -1.39 -4.77 -13.72
N ASN A 161 -1.37 -6.02 -13.25
CA ASN A 161 -1.96 -7.17 -13.92
C ASN A 161 -3.48 -7.28 -13.67
N LEU A 162 -4.25 -7.29 -14.75
CA LEU A 162 -5.72 -7.34 -14.79
C LEU A 162 -6.32 -8.61 -14.20
N ASN A 163 -5.57 -9.71 -14.19
CA ASN A 163 -6.08 -11.04 -13.84
C ASN A 163 -5.72 -11.48 -12.42
N GLU A 164 -4.91 -10.69 -11.70
CA GLU A 164 -4.37 -11.10 -10.41
C GLU A 164 -4.53 -10.01 -9.34
N HIS A 165 -5.77 -9.67 -9.00
CA HIS A 165 -6.03 -8.80 -7.86
C HIS A 165 -6.02 -9.62 -6.57
N ARG A 166 -4.87 -9.67 -5.87
CA ARG A 166 -4.79 -10.14 -4.48
C ARG A 166 -4.65 -8.94 -3.57
N GLU A 167 -5.75 -8.49 -3.00
CA GLU A 167 -5.72 -7.58 -1.85
C GLU A 167 -5.40 -8.39 -0.59
N ASP A 168 -4.32 -8.04 0.09
CA ASP A 168 -4.06 -8.55 1.43
C ASP A 168 -5.15 -8.02 2.36
N SER A 169 -5.81 -8.92 3.10
CA SER A 169 -6.89 -8.55 4.02
C SER A 169 -6.36 -7.55 5.06
N LEU A 170 -7.13 -6.49 5.34
CA LEU A 170 -6.73 -5.50 6.34
C LEU A 170 -6.55 -6.13 7.73
N LYS A 171 -7.33 -7.17 8.06
CA LYS A 171 -7.13 -7.97 9.28
C LYS A 171 -5.76 -8.61 9.32
N GLU A 172 -5.32 -9.19 8.21
CA GLU A 172 -4.01 -9.84 8.12
C GLU A 172 -2.89 -8.81 8.20
N GLN A 173 -3.06 -7.67 7.55
CA GLN A 173 -2.07 -6.59 7.65
C GLN A 173 -1.92 -6.11 9.09
N ILE A 174 -3.03 -5.89 9.80
CA ILE A 174 -3.03 -5.56 11.22
C ILE A 174 -2.33 -6.65 12.03
N ASP A 175 -2.70 -7.91 11.80
CA ASP A 175 -2.19 -9.03 12.58
C ASP A 175 -0.69 -9.28 12.38
N PHE A 176 -0.18 -9.15 11.15
CA PHE A 176 1.20 -9.49 10.81
C PHE A 176 2.17 -8.32 10.95
N TYR A 177 1.73 -7.10 10.61
CA TYR A 177 2.64 -5.96 10.44
C TYR A 177 2.41 -4.83 11.45
N ILE A 178 1.31 -4.85 12.22
CA ILE A 178 0.97 -3.74 13.14
C ILE A 178 0.97 -4.23 14.59
N ALA A 179 0.22 -5.28 14.90
CA ALA A 179 -0.03 -5.73 16.26
C ALA A 179 1.25 -6.10 17.04
N GLY A 180 2.23 -6.69 16.36
CA GLY A 180 3.52 -7.03 16.97
C GLY A 180 4.26 -5.80 17.49
N ASP A 181 4.38 -4.76 16.65
CA ASP A 181 5.08 -3.52 16.98
C ASP A 181 4.34 -2.70 18.03
N VAL A 182 3.01 -2.65 17.96
CA VAL A 182 2.17 -2.00 18.99
C VAL A 182 2.33 -2.70 20.34
N GLY A 183 2.23 -4.04 20.38
CA GLY A 183 2.40 -4.80 21.61
C GLY A 183 3.81 -4.66 22.18
N GLY A 184 4.83 -4.61 21.32
CA GLY A 184 6.21 -4.32 21.71
C GLY A 184 6.37 -2.93 22.32
N LEU A 185 5.72 -1.92 21.73
CA LEU A 185 5.73 -0.54 22.24
C LEU A 185 5.07 -0.43 23.62
N LEU A 186 3.90 -1.04 23.82
CA LEU A 186 3.19 -1.07 25.11
C LEU A 186 4.02 -1.73 26.22
N LYS A 187 4.72 -2.83 25.90
CA LYS A 187 5.66 -3.49 26.82
C LYS A 187 6.86 -2.59 27.15
N LYS A 188 7.37 -1.86 26.17
CA LYS A 188 8.52 -0.95 26.34
C LYS A 188 8.21 0.21 27.29
N ILE A 189 6.98 0.76 27.23
CA ILE A 189 6.51 1.79 28.17
C ILE A 189 6.02 1.21 29.52
N LYS A 190 6.16 -0.12 29.73
CA LYS A 190 5.77 -0.83 30.95
C LYS A 190 4.29 -0.67 31.31
N HIS A 191 3.42 -0.70 30.30
CA HIS A 191 1.97 -0.67 30.51
C HIS A 191 1.49 -1.94 31.25
N PRO A 192 0.41 -1.90 32.06
CA PRO A 192 -0.09 -3.06 32.79
C PRO A 192 -0.37 -4.27 31.89
N GLU A 193 0.20 -5.44 32.22
CA GLU A 193 0.09 -6.66 31.40
C GLU A 193 -1.36 -7.08 31.12
N ALA A 194 -2.27 -6.86 32.08
CA ALA A 194 -3.69 -7.19 31.95
C ALA A 194 -4.40 -6.41 30.83
N GLU A 195 -3.84 -5.27 30.41
CA GLU A 195 -4.43 -4.34 29.44
C GLU A 195 -3.73 -4.38 28.08
N ILE A 196 -2.53 -4.98 28.00
CA ILE A 196 -1.68 -4.96 26.79
C ILE A 196 -2.41 -5.57 25.59
N ASP A 197 -3.07 -6.72 25.74
CA ASP A 197 -3.70 -7.39 24.61
C ASP A 197 -4.87 -6.57 24.04
N GLN A 198 -5.69 -5.99 24.91
CA GLN A 198 -6.82 -5.16 24.51
C GLN A 198 -6.35 -3.88 23.81
N LEU A 199 -5.38 -3.17 24.41
CA LEU A 199 -4.82 -1.96 23.81
C LEU A 199 -4.07 -2.24 22.52
N THR A 200 -3.38 -3.38 22.44
CA THR A 200 -2.72 -3.79 21.20
C THR A 200 -3.73 -3.86 20.08
N ALA A 201 -4.88 -4.47 20.31
CA ALA A 201 -5.91 -4.57 19.29
C ALA A 201 -6.54 -3.23 18.93
N GLU A 202 -6.96 -2.44 19.92
CA GLU A 202 -7.61 -1.15 19.70
C GLU A 202 -6.69 -0.16 18.97
N ILE A 203 -5.42 -0.06 19.40
CA ILE A 203 -4.42 0.79 18.74
C ILE A 203 -4.12 0.27 17.35
N SER A 204 -4.01 -1.06 17.15
CA SER A 204 -3.74 -1.60 15.82
C SER A 204 -4.88 -1.33 14.83
N VAL A 205 -6.15 -1.39 15.28
CA VAL A 205 -7.31 -1.03 14.45
C VAL A 205 -7.30 0.46 14.11
N LEU A 206 -6.99 1.33 15.07
CA LEU A 206 -6.83 2.77 14.83
C LEU A 206 -5.71 3.05 13.81
N VAL A 207 -4.54 2.42 13.97
CA VAL A 207 -3.41 2.54 13.03
C VAL A 207 -3.79 2.02 11.65
N GLY A 208 -4.48 0.88 11.57
CA GLY A 208 -4.98 0.30 10.33
C GLY A 208 -5.94 1.25 9.60
N TYR A 209 -6.85 1.89 10.32
CA TYR A 209 -7.73 2.91 9.74
C TYR A 209 -6.97 4.14 9.26
N ALA A 210 -6.06 4.68 10.07
CA ALA A 210 -5.22 5.81 9.67
C ALA A 210 -4.44 5.48 8.39
N LYS A 211 -3.94 4.25 8.25
CA LYS A 211 -3.33 3.76 7.02
C LYS A 211 -4.31 3.81 5.84
N THR A 212 -5.57 3.42 5.98
CA THR A 212 -6.56 3.54 4.89
C THR A 212 -6.84 4.98 4.47
N LEU A 213 -6.81 5.93 5.42
CA LEU A 213 -6.98 7.35 5.12
C LEU A 213 -5.79 7.94 4.36
N LEU A 214 -4.58 7.47 4.70
CA LEU A 214 -3.32 8.08 4.24
C LEU A 214 -2.66 7.36 3.07
N ALA A 215 -3.01 6.09 2.80
CA ALA A 215 -2.40 5.30 1.74
C ALA A 215 -2.64 5.85 0.33
N LEU A 216 -3.59 6.79 0.15
CA LEU A 216 -3.90 7.46 -1.12
C LEU A 216 -3.84 6.49 -2.31
N THR A 217 -4.40 5.30 -2.18
CA THR A 217 -4.25 4.23 -3.17
C THR A 217 -4.80 4.73 -4.51
N PRO A 218 -3.98 4.88 -5.57
CA PRO A 218 -4.50 5.27 -6.86
C PRO A 218 -5.53 4.24 -7.31
N ARG A 219 -6.65 4.70 -7.86
CA ARG A 219 -7.60 3.80 -8.52
C ARG A 219 -6.85 3.06 -9.62
N THR A 220 -6.82 1.74 -9.54
CA THR A 220 -6.27 0.86 -10.59
C THR A 220 -6.95 1.23 -11.91
N ALA A 221 -6.15 1.57 -12.92
CA ALA A 221 -6.64 1.83 -14.27
C ALA A 221 -6.40 0.59 -15.13
N SER A 222 -7.49 -0.03 -15.58
CA SER A 222 -7.47 -1.21 -16.43
C SER A 222 -7.34 -0.81 -17.91
N PHE A 223 -6.40 -1.39 -18.64
CA PHE A 223 -6.30 -1.27 -20.10
C PHE A 223 -6.61 -2.61 -20.76
N GLU A 224 -7.81 -2.77 -21.31
CA GLU A 224 -8.15 -3.95 -22.11
C GLU A 224 -7.56 -3.81 -23.52
N TYR A 225 -6.63 -4.70 -23.87
CA TYR A 225 -6.26 -4.93 -25.26
C TYR A 225 -7.21 -5.97 -25.85
N THR A 226 -8.17 -5.53 -26.65
CA THR A 226 -8.98 -6.44 -27.47
C THR A 226 -8.12 -6.92 -28.64
N SER A 227 -7.47 -8.08 -28.50
CA SER A 227 -6.95 -8.79 -29.66
C SER A 227 -8.13 -9.32 -30.46
N MET A 228 -8.27 -8.87 -31.72
CA MET A 228 -9.14 -9.51 -32.71
C MET A 228 -8.52 -10.80 -33.23
#